data_AF-A0A8C3RME1-F1
#
_entry.id   AF-A0A8C3RME1-F1
#
_cell.length_a   1.000
_cell.length_b   1.000
_cell.length_c   1.000
_cell.angle_alpha   90.00
_cell.angle_beta   90.00
_cell.angle_gamma   90.00
#
_symmetry.space_group_name_H-M   'P 1'
#
loop_
_entity.id
_entity.type
_entity.pdbx_description
1 polymer ?
#
loop_
_entity_poly.entity_id
_entity_poly.type
_entity_poly.pdbx_seq_one_letter_code
_entity_poly.pdbx_strand_id
1 'polypeptide(L)'
;MSPAMLSVLVKMMLAQAQECVFEQISLPGIRNEFFTLVKMAQEVAKVGEVYTLVNTAMNQAPVKANIPYSWSNMAKIKSDHYKALAHYFVATLLSDHQLHPSDDEDKQEKAWSQLHDYMPEGLTSLTILRDTVQRKRLGKAHLRKAIVYHEEALRVCGLCKQLRNIDILQEILSVAHKRSLIKYTQHEQEDDFLSLMEASTVLPKTEHKVDMVVPQFSKVKVKDFFERLGPLPVFSAKQRWTAPRTIHFHCQEGELGFTLKGGPPVQVHCLDPGCSAALKGLKEGDYIVSINGLDSKWLGVNDVLEKFKSMGENDIEIKVISCQDMMASLNKSATYSVGMQKTYSLICLAMEEDKINKTKKATSKLPFLSWGTKNRQKAASTLCLPYDVAGSSQTKKKPDSRLTVQNIENSLY
;
A
#
# COMPACT_ATOMS: atom_id res chain seq x y z
N MET A 1 5.56 -2.68 13.46
CA MET A 1 5.92 -3.62 12.38
C MET A 1 7.09 -3.05 11.58
N SER A 2 8.05 -3.86 11.14
CA SER A 2 9.17 -3.37 10.33
C SER A 2 8.71 -3.00 8.91
N PRO A 3 9.39 -2.07 8.21
CA PRO A 3 9.08 -1.73 6.82
C PRO A 3 9.10 -2.94 5.88
N ALA A 4 10.02 -3.89 6.12
CA ALA A 4 10.11 -5.14 5.36
C ALA A 4 8.86 -6.02 5.54
N MET A 5 8.36 -6.17 6.78
CA MET A 5 7.13 -6.93 7.04
C MET A 5 5.92 -6.28 6.38
N LEU A 6 5.78 -4.96 6.51
CA LEU A 6 4.70 -4.21 5.86
C LEU A 6 4.75 -4.37 4.33
N SER A 7 5.94 -4.33 3.74
CA SER A 7 6.11 -4.55 2.30
C SER A 7 5.63 -5.94 1.85
N VAL A 8 5.81 -6.97 2.67
CA VAL A 8 5.28 -8.31 2.36
C VAL A 8 3.77 -8.38 2.49
N LEU A 9 3.19 -7.76 3.53
CA LEU A 9 1.74 -7.68 3.68
C LEU A 9 1.08 -6.93 2.51
N VAL A 10 1.68 -5.82 2.07
CA VAL A 10 1.22 -5.08 0.89
C VAL A 10 1.25 -5.96 -0.36
N LYS A 11 2.37 -6.66 -0.62
CA LYS A 11 2.46 -7.59 -1.76
C LYS A 11 1.41 -8.70 -1.68
N MET A 12 1.15 -9.23 -0.49
CA MET A 12 0.14 -10.27 -0.26
C MET A 12 -1.27 -9.77 -0.58
N MET A 13 -1.63 -8.57 -0.11
CA MET A 13 -2.93 -7.96 -0.40
C MET A 13 -3.09 -7.66 -1.91
N LEU A 14 -2.05 -7.15 -2.56
CA LEU A 14 -2.06 -6.89 -4.00
C LEU A 14 -2.19 -8.19 -4.81
N ALA A 15 -1.52 -9.27 -4.38
CA ALA A 15 -1.65 -10.59 -5.03
C ALA A 15 -3.06 -11.16 -4.91
N GLN A 16 -3.68 -11.05 -3.73
CA GLN A 16 -5.07 -11.47 -3.51
C GLN A 16 -6.07 -10.62 -4.31
N ALA A 17 -5.84 -9.31 -4.40
CA ALA A 17 -6.67 -8.45 -5.25
C ALA A 17 -6.51 -8.80 -6.74
N GLN A 18 -5.31 -9.17 -7.21
CA GLN A 18 -5.09 -9.64 -8.59
C GLN A 18 -5.77 -10.99 -8.85
N GLU A 19 -5.78 -11.89 -7.86
CA GLU A 19 -6.57 -13.12 -7.89
C GLU A 19 -8.07 -12.81 -8.05
N CYS A 20 -8.63 -11.90 -7.26
CA CYS A 20 -10.04 -11.48 -7.41
C CYS A 20 -10.34 -10.89 -8.80
N VAL A 21 -9.41 -10.11 -9.37
CA VAL A 21 -9.53 -9.58 -10.73
C VAL A 21 -9.61 -10.70 -11.76
N PHE A 22 -8.74 -11.71 -11.66
CA PHE A 22 -8.77 -12.87 -12.53
C PHE A 22 -10.09 -13.67 -12.39
N GLU A 23 -10.54 -13.89 -11.15
CA GLU A 23 -11.84 -14.53 -10.89
C GLU A 23 -12.97 -13.74 -11.54
N GLN A 24 -12.99 -12.42 -11.38
CA GLN A 24 -13.99 -11.54 -12.00
C GLN A 24 -14.02 -11.66 -13.52
N ILE A 25 -12.85 -11.73 -14.18
CA ILE A 25 -12.75 -11.95 -15.63
C ILE A 25 -13.30 -13.33 -16.03
N SER A 26 -13.15 -14.33 -15.15
CA SER A 26 -13.57 -15.72 -15.38
C SER A 26 -15.05 -15.98 -15.07
N LEU A 27 -15.71 -15.12 -14.26
CA LEU A 27 -17.09 -15.31 -13.80
C LEU A 27 -18.12 -15.60 -14.90
N PRO A 28 -18.10 -14.92 -16.08
CA PRO A 28 -19.06 -15.19 -17.15
C PRO A 28 -18.89 -16.57 -17.82
N GLY A 29 -17.85 -17.32 -17.47
CA GLY A 29 -17.42 -18.53 -18.13
C GLY A 29 -16.33 -18.28 -19.17
N ILE A 30 -15.45 -19.26 -19.36
CA ILE A 30 -14.31 -19.17 -20.28
C ILE A 30 -14.70 -19.80 -21.61
N ARG A 31 -14.84 -18.98 -22.65
CA ARG A 31 -15.13 -19.44 -24.00
C ARG A 31 -13.88 -20.06 -24.65
N ASN A 32 -14.07 -21.16 -25.37
CA ASN A 32 -13.01 -21.83 -26.14
C ASN A 32 -12.68 -21.09 -27.44
N GLU A 33 -12.25 -19.83 -27.32
CA GLU A 33 -11.90 -18.93 -28.41
C GLU A 33 -10.44 -18.48 -28.29
N PHE A 34 -9.73 -18.30 -29.41
CA PHE A 34 -8.30 -17.99 -29.43
C PHE A 34 -7.91 -16.84 -28.49
N PHE A 35 -8.46 -15.65 -28.71
CA PHE A 35 -8.11 -14.46 -27.94
C PHE A 35 -8.60 -14.54 -26.49
N THR A 36 -9.72 -15.23 -26.24
CA THR A 36 -10.19 -15.49 -24.88
C THR A 36 -9.17 -16.33 -24.12
N LEU A 37 -8.70 -17.44 -24.69
CA LEU A 37 -7.72 -18.32 -24.04
C LEU A 37 -6.33 -17.68 -23.89
N VAL A 38 -5.88 -16.89 -24.87
CA VAL A 38 -4.64 -16.08 -24.73
C VAL A 38 -4.77 -15.12 -23.55
N LYS A 39 -5.89 -14.39 -23.46
CA LYS A 39 -6.16 -13.47 -22.34
C LYS A 39 -6.19 -14.22 -21.01
N MET A 40 -6.89 -15.35 -20.91
CA MET A 40 -6.95 -16.14 -19.69
C MET A 40 -5.56 -16.65 -19.27
N ALA A 41 -4.76 -17.15 -20.21
CA ALA A 41 -3.39 -17.60 -19.95
C ALA A 41 -2.51 -16.48 -19.39
N GLN A 42 -2.61 -15.27 -19.95
CA GLN A 42 -1.84 -14.11 -19.52
C GLN A 42 -2.29 -13.55 -18.16
N GLU A 43 -3.60 -13.42 -17.93
CA GLU A 43 -4.17 -12.92 -16.67
C GLU A 43 -3.84 -13.87 -15.52
N VAL A 44 -3.97 -15.19 -15.73
CA VAL A 44 -3.66 -16.17 -14.69
C VAL A 44 -2.14 -16.31 -14.46
N ALA A 45 -1.32 -16.17 -15.52
CA ALA A 45 0.13 -16.07 -15.37
C ALA A 45 0.53 -14.86 -14.51
N LYS A 46 -0.20 -13.73 -14.62
CA LYS A 46 0.01 -12.56 -13.77
C LYS A 46 -0.26 -12.87 -12.30
N VAL A 47 -1.33 -13.62 -11.99
CA VAL A 47 -1.62 -14.07 -10.61
C VAL A 47 -0.48 -14.97 -10.09
N GLY A 48 0.00 -15.92 -10.91
CA GLY A 48 1.13 -16.78 -10.56
C GLY A 48 2.44 -16.03 -10.30
N GLU A 49 2.71 -14.97 -11.07
CA GLU A 49 3.86 -14.07 -10.91
C GLU A 49 3.79 -13.33 -9.57
N VAL A 50 2.68 -12.64 -9.28
CA VAL A 50 2.56 -11.86 -8.04
C VAL A 50 2.67 -12.74 -6.80
N TYR A 51 2.15 -13.98 -6.82
CA TYR A 51 2.35 -14.94 -5.75
C TYR A 51 3.79 -15.46 -5.66
N THR A 52 4.51 -15.58 -6.77
CA THR A 52 5.96 -15.88 -6.77
C THR A 52 6.72 -14.79 -6.00
N LEU A 53 6.39 -13.53 -6.25
CA LEU A 53 7.00 -12.38 -5.58
C LEU A 53 6.67 -12.35 -4.08
N VAL A 54 5.43 -12.67 -3.70
CA VAL A 54 5.01 -12.79 -2.30
C VAL A 54 5.80 -13.90 -1.60
N ASN A 55 5.84 -15.11 -2.17
CA ASN A 55 6.57 -16.23 -1.59
C ASN A 55 8.07 -15.92 -1.45
N THR A 56 8.67 -15.29 -2.46
CA THR A 56 10.07 -14.86 -2.42
C THR A 56 10.31 -13.88 -1.26
N ALA A 57 9.47 -12.86 -1.14
CA ALA A 57 9.60 -11.85 -0.09
C ALA A 57 9.38 -12.43 1.32
N MET A 58 8.44 -13.38 1.47
CA MET A 58 8.21 -14.09 2.74
C MET A 58 9.41 -14.94 3.18
N ASN A 59 10.19 -15.46 2.23
CA ASN A 59 11.34 -16.33 2.51
C ASN A 59 12.68 -15.57 2.65
N GLN A 60 12.68 -14.24 2.57
CA GLN A 60 13.87 -13.41 2.76
C GLN A 60 14.05 -13.01 4.24
N ALA A 61 15.30 -12.91 4.69
CA ALA A 61 15.61 -12.34 6.01
C ALA A 61 15.42 -10.81 6.01
N PRO A 62 14.96 -10.18 7.11
CA PRO A 62 14.57 -10.77 8.40
C PRO A 62 13.10 -11.24 8.46
N VAL A 63 12.36 -11.17 7.35
CA VAL A 63 10.91 -11.43 7.31
C VAL A 63 10.59 -12.89 7.58
N LYS A 64 11.36 -13.83 7.02
CA LYS A 64 11.17 -15.28 7.16
C LYS A 64 11.00 -15.76 8.61
N ALA A 65 11.71 -15.14 9.55
CA ALA A 65 11.65 -15.51 10.97
C ALA A 65 10.33 -15.13 11.64
N ASN A 66 9.55 -14.22 11.04
CA ASN A 66 8.38 -13.60 11.65
C ASN A 66 7.06 -13.95 10.94
N ILE A 67 7.10 -14.63 9.78
CA ILE A 67 5.92 -15.02 9.02
C ILE A 67 5.53 -16.47 9.33
N PRO A 68 4.23 -16.78 9.53
CA PRO A 68 3.78 -18.15 9.69
C PRO A 68 4.20 -19.03 8.51
N TYR A 69 4.75 -20.20 8.82
CA TYR A 69 5.18 -21.16 7.80
C TYR A 69 4.07 -21.55 6.82
N SER A 70 2.81 -21.58 7.26
CA SER A 70 1.67 -21.86 6.39
C SER A 70 1.39 -20.76 5.37
N TRP A 71 1.73 -19.51 5.66
CA TRP A 71 1.50 -18.39 4.73
C TRP A 71 2.46 -18.46 3.53
N SER A 72 3.74 -18.72 3.77
CA SER A 72 4.70 -18.88 2.67
C SER A 72 4.37 -20.10 1.80
N ASN A 73 3.99 -21.22 2.41
CA ASN A 73 3.55 -22.40 1.64
C ASN A 73 2.26 -22.14 0.87
N MET A 74 1.27 -21.43 1.43
CA MET A 74 0.06 -21.04 0.69
C MET A 74 0.41 -20.16 -0.51
N ALA A 75 1.30 -19.18 -0.36
CA ALA A 75 1.76 -18.36 -1.47
C ALA A 75 2.48 -19.18 -2.56
N LYS A 76 3.30 -20.17 -2.17
CA LYS A 76 3.94 -21.11 -3.10
C LYS A 76 2.91 -21.98 -3.83
N ILE A 77 1.96 -22.57 -3.11
CA ILE A 77 0.87 -23.39 -3.68
C ILE A 77 0.07 -22.59 -4.70
N LYS A 78 -0.37 -21.38 -4.35
CA LYS A 78 -1.10 -20.50 -5.28
C LYS A 78 -0.25 -20.13 -6.49
N SER A 79 1.03 -19.82 -6.29
CA SER A 79 1.96 -19.54 -7.40
C SER A 79 2.02 -20.69 -8.40
N ASP A 80 2.19 -21.93 -7.91
CA ASP A 80 2.29 -23.10 -8.78
C ASP A 80 0.94 -23.44 -9.43
N HIS A 81 -0.16 -23.37 -8.68
CA HIS A 81 -1.51 -23.57 -9.22
C HIS A 81 -1.82 -22.61 -10.38
N TYR A 82 -1.58 -21.31 -10.20
CA TYR A 82 -1.87 -20.33 -11.25
C TYR A 82 -0.91 -20.43 -12.44
N LYS A 83 0.35 -20.83 -12.24
CA LYS A 83 1.26 -21.20 -13.35
C LYS A 83 0.76 -22.43 -14.10
N ALA A 84 0.26 -23.44 -13.40
CA ALA A 84 -0.31 -24.62 -14.02
C ALA A 84 -1.53 -24.27 -14.88
N LEU A 85 -2.44 -23.42 -14.37
CA LEU A 85 -3.59 -22.92 -15.12
C LEU A 85 -3.17 -22.13 -16.37
N ALA A 86 -2.11 -21.31 -16.29
CA ALA A 86 -1.59 -20.60 -17.46
C ALA A 86 -1.21 -21.58 -18.57
N HIS A 87 -0.41 -22.60 -18.22
CA HIS A 87 -0.03 -23.64 -19.17
C HIS A 87 -1.24 -24.45 -19.67
N TYR A 88 -2.24 -24.73 -18.82
CA TYR A 88 -3.46 -25.43 -19.21
C TYR A 88 -4.28 -24.63 -20.25
N PHE A 89 -4.42 -23.31 -20.10
CA PHE A 89 -5.10 -22.48 -21.09
C PHE A 89 -4.35 -22.43 -22.42
N VAL A 90 -3.01 -22.34 -22.40
CA VAL A 90 -2.21 -22.43 -23.64
C VAL A 90 -2.34 -23.80 -24.31
N ALA A 91 -2.38 -24.88 -23.52
CA ALA A 91 -2.63 -26.20 -24.09
C ALA A 91 -4.03 -26.32 -24.71
N THR A 92 -5.05 -25.79 -24.06
CA THR A 92 -6.43 -25.75 -24.58
C THR A 92 -6.50 -24.95 -25.88
N LEU A 93 -5.81 -23.81 -25.92
CA LEU A 93 -5.68 -22.97 -27.11
C LEU A 93 -5.04 -23.74 -28.28
N LEU A 94 -3.98 -24.50 -28.02
CA LEU A 94 -3.28 -25.23 -29.06
C LEU A 94 -4.03 -26.48 -29.53
N SER A 95 -4.66 -27.21 -28.61
CA SER A 95 -5.26 -28.52 -28.86
C SER A 95 -6.71 -28.49 -29.30
N ASP A 96 -7.54 -27.62 -28.72
CA ASP A 96 -9.00 -27.68 -28.89
C ASP A 96 -9.52 -26.61 -29.86
N HIS A 97 -8.84 -25.47 -29.95
CA HIS A 97 -9.29 -24.36 -30.78
C HIS A 97 -8.95 -24.63 -32.26
N GLN A 98 -9.99 -24.61 -33.11
CA GLN A 98 -9.86 -24.73 -34.55
C GLN A 98 -9.67 -23.34 -35.18
N LEU A 99 -8.59 -23.14 -35.92
CA LEU A 99 -8.41 -21.92 -36.72
C LEU A 99 -9.35 -21.95 -37.92
N HIS A 100 -10.07 -20.86 -38.13
CA HIS A 100 -10.91 -20.70 -39.30
C HIS A 100 -10.15 -19.92 -40.38
N PRO A 101 -10.33 -20.24 -41.69
CA PRO A 101 -9.69 -19.48 -42.78
C PRO A 101 -10.04 -17.98 -42.83
N SER A 102 -11.08 -17.55 -42.12
CA SER A 102 -11.46 -16.14 -41.99
C SER A 102 -10.82 -15.44 -40.79
N ASP A 103 -10.05 -16.16 -39.98
CA ASP A 103 -9.37 -15.57 -38.83
C ASP A 103 -8.25 -14.63 -39.28
N ASP A 104 -8.05 -13.58 -38.51
CA ASP A 104 -6.99 -12.60 -38.73
C ASP A 104 -5.64 -13.20 -38.27
N GLU A 105 -4.95 -13.88 -39.20
CA GLU A 105 -3.68 -14.55 -38.95
C GLU A 105 -2.63 -13.60 -38.35
N ASP A 106 -2.56 -12.36 -38.83
CA ASP A 106 -1.61 -11.34 -38.35
C ASP A 106 -1.87 -11.02 -36.86
N LYS A 107 -3.13 -10.87 -36.46
CA LYS A 107 -3.47 -10.64 -35.05
C LYS A 107 -3.19 -11.86 -34.18
N GLN A 108 -3.46 -13.06 -34.68
CA GLN A 108 -3.20 -14.30 -33.95
C GLN A 108 -1.69 -14.53 -33.76
N GLU A 109 -0.88 -14.33 -34.80
CA GLU A 109 0.57 -14.41 -34.72
C GLU A 109 1.14 -13.40 -33.73
N LYS A 110 0.64 -12.15 -33.77
CA LYS A 110 1.05 -11.10 -32.84
C LYS A 110 0.70 -11.46 -31.39
N ALA A 111 -0.52 -11.94 -31.14
CA ALA A 111 -0.95 -12.35 -29.81
C ALA A 111 -0.16 -13.55 -29.29
N TRP A 112 0.12 -14.52 -30.17
CA TRP A 112 0.94 -15.69 -29.87
C TRP A 112 2.40 -15.31 -29.53
N SER A 113 2.99 -14.42 -30.31
CA SER A 113 4.36 -13.95 -30.09
C SER A 113 4.51 -13.14 -28.79
N GLN A 114 3.43 -12.55 -28.29
CA GLN A 114 3.40 -11.87 -26.98
C GLN A 114 3.17 -12.83 -25.80
N LEU A 115 2.86 -14.10 -26.05
CA LEU A 115 2.55 -15.08 -25.02
C LEU A 115 3.82 -15.74 -24.44
N HIS A 116 4.93 -15.70 -25.18
CA HIS A 116 6.14 -16.43 -24.87
C HIS A 116 7.39 -15.54 -24.95
N ASP A 117 8.36 -15.77 -24.06
CA ASP A 117 9.67 -15.09 -24.08
C ASP A 117 10.54 -15.49 -25.27
N TYR A 118 10.40 -16.74 -25.71
CA TYR A 118 11.14 -17.29 -26.83
C TYR A 118 10.32 -18.40 -27.49
N MET A 119 10.60 -18.62 -28.78
CA MET A 119 10.07 -19.74 -29.54
C MET A 119 11.06 -20.91 -29.51
N PRO A 120 10.59 -22.17 -29.49
CA PRO A 120 11.49 -23.32 -29.61
C PRO A 120 12.33 -23.25 -30.89
N GLU A 121 13.58 -23.72 -30.82
CA GLU A 121 14.53 -23.64 -31.94
C GLU A 121 13.96 -24.24 -33.24
N GLY A 122 14.06 -23.49 -34.34
CA GLY A 122 13.60 -23.92 -35.66
C GLY A 122 12.10 -23.77 -35.93
N LEU A 123 11.30 -23.25 -34.98
CA LEU A 123 9.87 -22.98 -35.17
C LEU A 123 9.57 -21.48 -35.21
N THR A 124 8.66 -21.07 -36.10
CA THR A 124 8.11 -19.71 -36.14
C THR A 124 6.69 -19.70 -35.57
N SER A 125 6.22 -18.54 -35.13
CA SER A 125 4.86 -18.37 -34.61
C SER A 125 3.81 -18.86 -35.61
N LEU A 126 3.96 -18.53 -36.90
CA LEU A 126 3.07 -18.98 -37.97
C LEU A 126 3.14 -20.48 -38.23
N THR A 127 4.32 -21.10 -38.20
CA THR A 127 4.40 -22.56 -38.44
C THR A 127 3.72 -23.32 -37.31
N ILE A 128 3.87 -22.88 -36.06
CA ILE A 128 3.13 -23.47 -34.94
C ILE A 128 1.64 -23.25 -35.11
N LEU A 129 1.17 -22.05 -35.45
CA LEU A 129 -0.28 -21.80 -35.55
C LEU A 129 -0.93 -22.59 -36.70
N ARG A 130 -0.26 -22.77 -37.84
CA ARG A 130 -0.81 -23.47 -39.01
C ARG A 130 -0.67 -24.99 -38.95
N ASP A 131 0.44 -25.50 -38.42
CA ASP A 131 0.69 -26.95 -38.38
C ASP A 131 0.00 -27.61 -37.19
N THR A 132 -1.07 -28.36 -37.47
CA THR A 132 -1.87 -29.06 -36.45
C THR A 132 -1.04 -30.06 -35.64
N VAL A 133 -0.01 -30.68 -36.24
CA VAL A 133 0.88 -31.62 -35.55
C VAL A 133 1.76 -30.86 -34.56
N GLN A 134 2.36 -29.74 -34.97
CA GLN A 134 3.18 -28.91 -34.07
C GLN A 134 2.36 -28.31 -32.94
N ARG A 135 1.11 -27.86 -33.21
CA ARG A 135 0.20 -27.39 -32.16
C ARG A 135 -0.07 -28.43 -31.11
N LYS A 136 -0.46 -29.64 -31.53
CA LYS A 136 -0.75 -30.74 -30.61
C LYS A 136 0.48 -31.10 -29.78
N ARG A 137 1.65 -31.17 -30.43
CA ARG A 137 2.92 -31.46 -29.76
C ARG A 137 3.27 -30.39 -28.72
N LEU A 138 3.07 -29.11 -29.03
CA LEU A 138 3.35 -28.00 -28.10
C LEU A 138 2.31 -27.94 -26.99
N GLY A 139 1.03 -28.16 -27.32
CA GLY A 139 -0.05 -28.27 -26.35
C GLY A 139 0.23 -29.39 -25.33
N LYS A 140 0.75 -30.53 -25.79
CA LYS A 140 1.20 -31.63 -24.94
C LYS A 140 2.36 -31.22 -24.01
N ALA A 141 3.34 -30.47 -24.52
CA ALA A 141 4.43 -29.94 -23.70
C ALA A 141 3.92 -28.96 -22.62
N HIS A 142 2.94 -28.12 -22.95
CA HIS A 142 2.27 -27.26 -21.97
C HIS A 142 1.50 -28.07 -20.91
N LEU A 143 0.78 -29.13 -21.30
CA LEU A 143 0.10 -30.02 -20.34
C LEU A 143 1.07 -30.69 -19.37
N ARG A 144 2.25 -31.14 -19.85
CA ARG A 144 3.31 -31.67 -18.96
C ARG A 144 3.72 -30.64 -17.91
N LYS A 145 3.96 -29.38 -18.31
CA LYS A 145 4.27 -28.30 -17.36
C LYS A 145 3.11 -28.05 -16.38
N ALA A 146 1.87 -28.04 -16.86
CA ALA A 146 0.69 -27.85 -15.99
C ALA A 146 0.57 -28.96 -14.94
N ILE A 147 0.77 -30.22 -15.33
CA ILE A 147 0.77 -31.37 -14.43
C ILE A 147 1.87 -31.22 -13.38
N VAL A 148 3.12 -30.98 -13.77
CA VAL A 148 4.26 -30.84 -12.85
C VAL A 148 4.03 -29.73 -11.83
N TYR A 149 3.51 -28.57 -12.24
CA TYR A 149 3.20 -27.49 -11.31
C TYR A 149 2.08 -27.86 -10.32
N HIS A 150 1.02 -28.54 -10.77
CA HIS A 150 -0.03 -29.02 -9.87
C HIS A 150 0.43 -30.14 -8.92
N GLU A 151 1.28 -31.05 -9.38
CA GLU A 151 1.90 -32.07 -8.53
C GLU A 151 2.75 -31.43 -7.43
N GLU A 152 3.53 -30.40 -7.78
CA GLU A 152 4.31 -29.64 -6.80
C GLU A 152 3.41 -28.90 -5.80
N ALA A 153 2.33 -28.28 -6.27
CA ALA A 153 1.34 -27.64 -5.39
C ALA A 153 0.69 -28.64 -4.42
N LEU A 154 0.29 -29.82 -4.90
CA LEU A 154 -0.25 -30.91 -4.07
C LEU A 154 0.79 -31.42 -3.07
N ARG A 155 2.05 -31.59 -3.49
CA ARG A 155 3.16 -32.02 -2.62
C ARG A 155 3.40 -31.02 -1.48
N VAL A 156 3.49 -29.72 -1.79
CA VAL A 156 3.67 -28.67 -0.78
C VAL A 156 2.48 -28.60 0.16
N CYS A 157 1.26 -28.71 -0.37
CA CYS A 157 0.03 -28.79 0.43
C CYS A 157 0.07 -29.98 1.41
N GLY A 158 0.45 -31.18 0.94
CA GLY A 158 0.52 -32.40 1.74
C GLY A 158 1.60 -32.39 2.83
N LEU A 159 2.69 -31.64 2.63
CA LEU A 159 3.76 -31.49 3.62
C LEU A 159 3.45 -30.47 4.72
N CYS A 160 2.58 -29.49 4.45
CA CYS A 160 2.23 -28.47 5.43
C CYS A 160 1.04 -28.91 6.29
N LYS A 161 1.28 -29.24 7.57
CA LYS A 161 0.26 -29.75 8.52
C LYS A 161 -1.02 -28.92 8.57
N GLN A 162 -0.92 -27.60 8.48
CA GLN A 162 -2.09 -26.71 8.51
C GLN A 162 -2.85 -26.72 7.20
N LEU A 163 -2.15 -26.75 6.06
CA LEU A 163 -2.77 -26.64 4.74
C LEU A 163 -3.36 -27.97 4.27
N ARG A 164 -2.75 -29.10 4.62
CA ARG A 164 -3.31 -30.43 4.35
C ARG A 164 -4.68 -30.63 5.01
N ASN A 165 -5.04 -29.91 6.06
CA ASN A 165 -6.36 -30.09 6.68
C ASN A 165 -7.43 -29.15 6.09
N ILE A 166 -7.14 -28.48 4.98
CA ILE A 166 -8.09 -27.60 4.27
C ILE A 166 -8.66 -28.37 3.08
N ASP A 167 -9.83 -28.97 3.26
CA ASP A 167 -10.45 -29.88 2.28
C ASP A 167 -10.66 -29.20 0.91
N ILE A 168 -11.20 -27.98 0.92
CA ILE A 168 -11.47 -27.22 -0.32
C ILE A 168 -10.19 -26.92 -1.11
N LEU A 169 -9.05 -26.71 -0.43
CA LEU A 169 -7.77 -26.48 -1.11
C LEU A 169 -7.30 -27.77 -1.80
N GLN A 170 -7.41 -28.91 -1.13
CA GLN A 170 -7.05 -30.19 -1.74
C GLN A 170 -7.93 -30.52 -2.93
N GLU A 171 -9.23 -30.26 -2.81
CA GLU A 171 -10.22 -30.52 -3.86
C GLU A 171 -9.90 -29.69 -5.11
N ILE A 172 -9.72 -28.37 -4.96
CA ILE A 172 -9.37 -27.47 -6.07
C ILE A 172 -8.10 -27.95 -6.79
N LEU A 173 -7.03 -28.23 -6.04
CA LEU A 173 -5.77 -28.69 -6.62
C LEU A 173 -5.93 -30.05 -7.32
N SER A 174 -6.69 -30.97 -6.73
CA SER A 174 -6.91 -32.31 -7.28
C SER A 174 -7.75 -32.28 -8.55
N VAL A 175 -8.79 -31.45 -8.59
CA VAL A 175 -9.65 -31.27 -9.77
C VAL A 175 -8.84 -30.64 -10.91
N ALA A 176 -8.08 -29.59 -10.63
CA ALA A 176 -7.25 -28.91 -11.64
C ALA A 176 -6.12 -29.82 -12.18
N HIS A 177 -5.52 -30.62 -11.30
CA HIS A 177 -4.55 -31.66 -11.67
C HIS A 177 -5.18 -32.73 -12.57
N LYS A 178 -6.29 -33.33 -12.14
CA LYS A 178 -7.01 -34.38 -12.90
C LYS A 178 -7.45 -33.87 -14.27
N ARG A 179 -7.93 -32.63 -14.37
CA ARG A 179 -8.30 -32.01 -15.64
C ARG A 179 -7.12 -31.96 -16.61
N SER A 180 -5.94 -31.55 -16.13
CA SER A 180 -4.73 -31.52 -16.95
C SER A 180 -4.29 -32.93 -17.39
N LEU A 181 -4.41 -33.91 -16.50
CA LEU A 181 -4.06 -35.31 -16.78
C LEU A 181 -4.99 -35.93 -17.84
N ILE A 182 -6.31 -35.79 -17.66
CA ILE A 182 -7.31 -36.29 -18.62
C ILE A 182 -7.03 -35.71 -20.00
N LYS A 183 -6.80 -34.39 -20.08
CA LYS A 183 -6.51 -33.73 -21.35
C LYS A 183 -5.19 -34.20 -21.97
N TYR A 184 -4.16 -34.45 -21.15
CA TYR A 184 -2.91 -35.02 -21.63
C TYR A 184 -3.10 -36.41 -22.26
N THR A 185 -3.88 -37.27 -21.61
CA THR A 185 -4.15 -38.63 -22.11
C THR A 185 -5.00 -38.65 -23.39
N GLN A 186 -5.89 -37.67 -23.59
CA GLN A 186 -6.69 -37.55 -24.83
C GLN A 186 -5.83 -37.25 -26.07
N HIS A 187 -4.62 -36.74 -25.89
CA HIS A 187 -3.68 -36.39 -26.96
C HIS A 187 -2.46 -37.32 -27.02
N GLU A 188 -2.52 -38.49 -26.38
CA GLU A 188 -1.43 -39.46 -26.41
C GLU A 188 -1.41 -40.22 -27.75
N GLN A 189 -0.27 -40.21 -28.44
CA GLN A 189 -0.02 -40.92 -29.70
C GLN A 189 1.21 -41.85 -29.56
N GLU A 190 1.28 -42.90 -30.38
CA GLU A 190 2.34 -43.93 -30.30
C GLU A 190 3.77 -43.38 -30.49
N ASP A 191 3.93 -42.28 -31.24
CA ASP A 191 5.23 -41.63 -31.50
C ASP A 191 5.70 -40.65 -30.40
N ASP A 192 4.94 -40.50 -29.31
CA ASP A 192 5.25 -39.49 -28.28
C ASP A 192 6.47 -39.81 -27.40
N PHE A 193 6.99 -41.04 -27.49
CA PHE A 193 8.14 -41.51 -26.69
C PHE A 193 9.43 -40.73 -26.99
N LEU A 194 9.54 -40.11 -28.17
CA LEU A 194 10.71 -39.35 -28.62
C LEU A 194 10.51 -37.82 -28.63
N SER A 195 9.36 -37.34 -28.14
CA SER A 195 9.03 -35.91 -28.19
C SER A 195 9.72 -35.10 -27.07
N LEU A 196 10.89 -34.53 -27.39
CA LEU A 196 11.71 -33.65 -26.53
C LEU A 196 11.27 -32.17 -26.49
N MET A 197 10.13 -31.80 -27.08
CA MET A 197 9.75 -30.39 -27.11
C MET A 197 9.37 -29.91 -25.70
N GLU A 198 10.02 -28.84 -25.25
CA GLU A 198 9.71 -28.15 -24.01
C GLU A 198 8.86 -26.91 -24.28
N ALA A 199 7.83 -26.72 -23.46
CA ALA A 199 7.03 -25.50 -23.48
C ALA A 199 7.81 -24.34 -22.84
N SER A 200 7.83 -23.16 -23.45
CA SER A 200 8.37 -21.95 -22.83
C SER A 200 7.43 -21.42 -21.73
N THR A 201 7.92 -20.50 -20.90
CA THR A 201 7.10 -19.86 -19.86
C THR A 201 6.04 -18.97 -20.50
N VAL A 202 4.85 -18.94 -19.91
CA VAL A 202 3.78 -18.02 -20.32
C VAL A 202 4.03 -16.65 -19.72
N LEU A 203 4.10 -15.64 -20.57
CA LEU A 203 4.36 -14.26 -20.17
C LEU A 203 3.15 -13.64 -19.44
N PRO A 204 3.33 -13.06 -18.24
CA PRO A 204 2.24 -12.42 -17.52
C PRO A 204 1.85 -11.09 -18.16
N LYS A 205 0.56 -10.91 -18.43
CA LYS A 205 -0.01 -9.64 -18.89
C LYS A 205 -1.41 -9.49 -18.30
N THR A 206 -1.72 -8.30 -17.81
CA THR A 206 -3.04 -7.98 -17.26
C THR A 206 -3.55 -6.68 -17.83
N GLU A 207 -4.84 -6.63 -18.14
CA GLU A 207 -5.55 -5.41 -18.54
C GLU A 207 -5.96 -4.57 -17.32
N HIS A 208 -6.02 -5.18 -16.14
CA HIS A 208 -6.52 -4.58 -14.91
C HIS A 208 -5.41 -4.54 -13.85
N LYS A 209 -4.59 -3.49 -13.89
CA LYS A 209 -3.52 -3.32 -12.92
C LYS A 209 -4.10 -3.01 -11.53
N VAL A 210 -3.73 -3.84 -10.56
CA VAL A 210 -4.06 -3.61 -9.15
C VAL A 210 -3.08 -2.61 -8.54
N ASP A 211 -3.61 -1.54 -7.96
CA ASP A 211 -2.83 -0.49 -7.30
C ASP A 211 -3.38 -0.16 -5.91
N MET A 212 -2.52 0.39 -5.05
CA MET A 212 -2.89 0.83 -3.70
C MET A 212 -3.74 2.10 -3.77
N VAL A 213 -4.85 2.12 -3.03
CA VAL A 213 -5.69 3.31 -2.88
C VAL A 213 -5.41 3.96 -1.53
N VAL A 214 -4.99 5.23 -1.54
CA VAL A 214 -4.77 6.00 -0.32
C VAL A 214 -6.13 6.37 0.29
N PRO A 215 -6.33 6.16 1.61
CA PRO A 215 -7.57 6.56 2.27
C PRO A 215 -7.78 8.08 2.12
N GLN A 216 -8.98 8.45 1.67
CA GLN A 216 -9.36 9.84 1.45
C GLN A 216 -10.09 10.38 2.68
N PHE A 217 -9.34 10.78 3.70
CA PHE A 217 -9.89 11.27 4.97
C PHE A 217 -10.73 12.54 4.84
N SER A 218 -10.49 13.37 3.81
CA SER A 218 -11.22 14.62 3.58
C SER A 218 -12.66 14.43 3.08
N LYS A 219 -13.05 13.20 2.67
CA LYS A 219 -14.41 12.91 2.19
C LYS A 219 -15.44 12.89 3.32
N VAL A 220 -15.01 12.62 4.55
CA VAL A 220 -15.89 12.61 5.71
C VAL A 220 -15.68 13.91 6.46
N LYS A 221 -16.72 14.75 6.52
CA LYS A 221 -16.70 15.93 7.38
C LYS A 221 -16.73 15.46 8.83
N VAL A 222 -15.57 15.47 9.48
CA VAL A 222 -15.43 15.17 10.92
C VAL A 222 -15.20 16.49 11.65
N LYS A 223 -15.91 16.69 12.77
CA LYS A 223 -15.65 17.80 13.68
C LYS A 223 -14.38 17.52 14.47
N ASP A 224 -13.42 18.44 14.47
CA ASP A 224 -12.20 18.29 15.25
C ASP A 224 -12.53 18.26 16.75
N PHE A 225 -12.10 17.20 17.46
CA PHE A 225 -12.29 17.09 18.91
C PHE A 225 -11.65 18.28 19.66
N PHE A 226 -10.60 18.86 19.10
CA PHE A 226 -9.88 19.99 19.65
C PHE A 226 -10.28 21.33 19.05
N GLU A 227 -11.37 21.41 18.27
CA GLU A 227 -11.88 22.66 17.70
C GLU A 227 -12.10 23.73 18.79
N ARG A 228 -12.45 23.31 20.02
CA ARG A 228 -12.61 24.22 21.16
C ARG A 228 -11.31 24.92 21.59
N LEU A 229 -10.13 24.40 21.24
CA LEU A 229 -8.86 25.07 21.48
C LEU A 229 -8.70 26.29 20.58
N GLY A 230 -9.36 26.31 19.41
CA GLY A 230 -9.25 27.36 18.41
C GLY A 230 -8.48 26.90 17.17
N PRO A 231 -8.29 27.80 16.19
CA PRO A 231 -7.61 27.51 14.92
C PRO A 231 -6.21 26.90 15.09
N LEU A 232 -5.95 25.74 14.49
CA LEU A 232 -4.68 25.00 14.59
C LEU A 232 -3.42 25.84 14.26
N PRO A 233 -3.42 26.77 13.29
CA PRO A 233 -2.23 27.60 13.03
C PRO A 233 -1.83 28.49 14.21
N VAL A 234 -2.76 28.76 15.13
CA VAL A 234 -2.59 29.67 16.28
C VAL A 234 -2.52 28.86 17.58
N PHE A 235 -3.45 27.95 17.79
CA PHE A 235 -3.49 27.09 18.97
C PHE A 235 -2.80 25.75 18.69
N SER A 236 -1.46 25.78 18.67
CA SER A 236 -0.63 24.59 18.55
C SER A 236 0.56 24.60 19.51
N ALA A 237 1.16 23.43 19.72
CA ALA A 237 2.36 23.27 20.55
C ALA A 237 3.58 24.07 20.05
N LYS A 238 3.53 24.65 18.84
CA LYS A 238 4.58 25.52 18.31
C LYS A 238 4.57 26.92 18.93
N GLN A 239 3.43 27.34 19.47
CA GLN A 239 3.23 28.68 20.01
C GLN A 239 3.08 28.60 21.53
N ARG A 240 3.69 29.56 22.23
CA ARG A 240 3.56 29.70 23.68
C ARG A 240 2.69 30.90 23.96
N TRP A 241 1.64 30.70 24.75
CA TRP A 241 0.65 31.71 25.04
C TRP A 241 0.71 32.11 26.51
N THR A 242 0.48 33.37 26.81
CA THR A 242 0.19 33.81 28.18
C THR A 242 -1.15 33.25 28.67
N ALA A 243 -1.33 33.23 30.00
CA ALA A 243 -2.65 32.98 30.56
C ALA A 243 -3.64 34.06 30.08
N PRO A 244 -4.91 33.71 29.79
CA PRO A 244 -5.91 34.68 29.36
C PRO A 244 -6.06 35.82 30.37
N ARG A 245 -5.98 37.06 29.86
CA ARG A 245 -6.19 38.28 30.64
C ARG A 245 -7.57 38.84 30.32
N THR A 246 -8.33 39.20 31.35
CA THR A 246 -9.64 39.84 31.19
C THR A 246 -9.48 41.35 31.21
N ILE A 247 -10.03 42.03 30.20
CA ILE A 247 -10.01 43.50 30.06
C ILE A 247 -11.45 43.99 30.03
N HIS A 248 -11.77 44.95 30.89
CA HIS A 248 -13.08 45.60 30.94
C HIS A 248 -12.93 47.06 30.54
N PHE A 249 -13.63 47.48 29.49
CA PHE A 249 -13.57 48.86 28.98
C PHE A 249 -14.92 49.29 28.39
N HIS A 250 -15.10 50.59 28.20
CA HIS A 250 -16.25 51.17 27.52
C HIS A 250 -15.78 51.92 26.26
N CYS A 251 -16.61 51.95 25.22
CA CYS A 251 -16.35 52.76 24.03
C CYS A 251 -16.58 54.24 24.36
N GLN A 252 -15.59 55.09 24.12
CA GLN A 252 -15.74 56.54 24.23
C GLN A 252 -16.16 57.08 22.86
N GLU A 253 -17.27 57.83 22.81
CA GLU A 253 -17.80 58.44 21.56
C GLU A 253 -18.06 57.44 20.41
N GLY A 254 -18.30 56.16 20.73
CA GLY A 254 -18.53 55.10 19.76
C GLY A 254 -17.26 54.54 19.11
N GLU A 255 -16.06 54.98 19.54
CA GLU A 255 -14.78 54.47 19.07
C GLU A 255 -14.14 53.50 20.07
N LEU A 256 -13.52 52.43 19.55
CA LEU A 256 -12.81 51.44 20.36
C LEU A 256 -11.43 51.92 20.82
N GLY A 257 -10.83 52.89 20.11
CA GLY A 257 -9.44 53.30 20.31
C GLY A 257 -8.40 52.27 19.85
N PHE A 258 -8.81 51.22 19.14
CA PHE A 258 -7.90 50.28 18.49
C PHE A 258 -8.45 49.64 17.22
N THR A 259 -7.55 49.10 16.40
CA THR A 259 -7.86 48.37 15.16
C THR A 259 -7.56 46.89 15.29
N LEU A 260 -8.28 46.07 14.50
CA LEU A 260 -8.13 44.62 14.45
C LEU A 260 -7.54 44.18 13.11
N LYS A 261 -6.68 43.17 13.14
CA LYS A 261 -6.11 42.53 11.94
C LYS A 261 -6.07 41.01 12.06
N GLY A 262 -5.76 40.36 10.94
CA GLY A 262 -5.52 38.92 10.88
C GLY A 262 -6.79 38.08 10.72
N GLY A 263 -6.59 36.75 10.75
CA GLY A 263 -7.69 35.78 10.77
C GLY A 263 -8.07 35.42 12.21
N PRO A 264 -8.95 34.42 12.41
CA PRO A 264 -9.30 33.94 13.74
C PRO A 264 -8.11 33.28 14.47
N PRO A 265 -7.94 33.50 15.79
CA PRO A 265 -8.53 34.60 16.56
C PRO A 265 -7.96 35.95 16.09
N VAL A 266 -8.80 36.98 16.08
CA VAL A 266 -8.39 38.31 15.62
C VAL A 266 -7.34 38.92 16.55
N GLN A 267 -6.42 39.70 15.99
CA GLN A 267 -5.32 40.35 16.69
C GLN A 267 -5.52 41.86 16.77
N VAL A 268 -5.17 42.47 17.91
CA VAL A 268 -5.10 43.92 18.09
C VAL A 268 -3.87 44.47 17.35
N HIS A 269 -4.06 45.41 16.41
CA HIS A 269 -2.97 45.97 15.62
C HIS A 269 -2.55 47.36 16.03
N CYS A 270 -3.42 48.36 16.02
CA CYS A 270 -3.04 49.72 16.39
C CYS A 270 -3.85 50.07 17.62
N LEU A 271 -3.20 50.37 18.74
CA LEU A 271 -3.85 50.69 20.01
C LEU A 271 -3.46 52.11 20.41
N ASP A 272 -4.45 52.99 20.54
CA ASP A 272 -4.23 54.33 21.08
C ASP A 272 -3.86 54.22 22.58
N PRO A 273 -2.69 54.71 23.02
CA PRO A 273 -2.29 54.67 24.43
C PRO A 273 -3.27 55.36 25.39
N GLY A 274 -4.04 56.33 24.90
CA GLY A 274 -5.02 57.07 25.70
C GLY A 274 -6.38 56.39 25.85
N CYS A 275 -6.66 55.33 25.07
CA CYS A 275 -7.99 54.75 25.05
C CYS A 275 -8.32 53.93 26.31
N SER A 276 -9.62 53.78 26.59
CA SER A 276 -10.15 53.02 27.73
C SER A 276 -9.59 51.60 27.80
N ALA A 277 -9.45 50.91 26.66
CA ALA A 277 -8.93 49.54 26.60
C ALA A 277 -7.41 49.46 26.94
N ALA A 278 -6.60 50.41 26.47
CA ALA A 278 -5.17 50.47 26.75
C ALA A 278 -4.90 50.71 28.24
N LEU A 279 -5.63 51.65 28.86
CA LEU A 279 -5.54 51.95 30.29
C LEU A 279 -5.91 50.76 31.19
N LYS A 280 -6.69 49.82 30.66
CA LYS A 280 -7.12 48.59 31.33
C LYS A 280 -6.19 47.40 31.06
N GLY A 281 -5.13 47.60 30.30
CA GLY A 281 -4.04 46.63 30.11
C GLY A 281 -4.08 45.86 28.78
N LEU A 282 -4.90 46.27 27.82
CA LEU A 282 -4.83 45.77 26.45
C LEU A 282 -3.47 46.14 25.82
N LYS A 283 -2.89 45.26 25.01
CA LYS A 283 -1.63 45.51 24.32
C LYS A 283 -1.78 45.29 22.82
N GLU A 284 -0.98 46.02 22.04
CA GLU A 284 -0.77 45.69 20.64
C GLU A 284 -0.20 44.27 20.52
N GLY A 285 -0.72 43.50 19.56
CA GLY A 285 -0.35 42.11 19.34
C GLY A 285 -1.16 41.08 20.12
N ASP A 286 -2.05 41.52 21.02
CA ASP A 286 -2.98 40.64 21.75
C ASP A 286 -4.00 39.98 20.82
N TYR A 287 -4.35 38.73 21.12
CA TYR A 287 -5.36 37.95 20.40
C TYR A 287 -6.62 37.83 21.23
N ILE A 288 -7.79 38.15 20.64
CA ILE A 288 -9.09 38.12 21.32
C ILE A 288 -9.68 36.70 21.26
N VAL A 289 -9.83 36.08 22.43
CA VAL A 289 -10.33 34.69 22.55
C VAL A 289 -11.74 34.59 23.10
N SER A 290 -12.24 35.62 23.77
CA SER A 290 -13.64 35.71 24.19
C SER A 290 -14.11 37.16 24.29
N ILE A 291 -15.40 37.37 24.03
CA ILE A 291 -16.09 38.65 24.19
C ILE A 291 -17.36 38.38 25.01
N ASN A 292 -17.51 39.03 26.16
CA ASN A 292 -18.61 38.86 27.12
C ASN A 292 -18.92 37.38 27.44
N GLY A 293 -17.87 36.59 27.67
CA GLY A 293 -17.98 35.16 27.98
C GLY A 293 -18.28 34.25 26.80
N LEU A 294 -18.55 34.79 25.60
CA LEU A 294 -18.72 34.01 24.36
C LEU A 294 -17.38 33.74 23.70
N ASP A 295 -17.19 32.53 23.18
CA ASP A 295 -15.98 32.15 22.45
C ASP A 295 -15.87 32.93 21.14
N SER A 296 -14.74 33.62 20.93
CA SER A 296 -14.46 34.38 19.72
C SER A 296 -13.26 33.85 18.94
N LYS A 297 -12.70 32.69 19.34
CA LYS A 297 -11.46 32.16 18.74
C LYS A 297 -11.56 31.86 17.23
N TRP A 298 -12.78 31.62 16.75
CA TRP A 298 -13.06 31.28 15.34
C TRP A 298 -13.70 32.44 14.56
N LEU A 299 -13.90 33.59 15.20
CA LEU A 299 -14.53 34.75 14.57
C LEU A 299 -13.51 35.58 13.79
N GLY A 300 -13.94 36.08 12.62
CA GLY A 300 -13.15 37.01 11.83
C GLY A 300 -13.28 38.45 12.33
N VAL A 301 -12.52 39.37 11.72
CA VAL A 301 -12.52 40.79 12.08
C VAL A 301 -13.92 41.40 12.01
N ASN A 302 -14.67 41.13 10.94
CA ASN A 302 -16.01 41.68 10.76
C ASN A 302 -16.97 41.20 11.85
N ASP A 303 -16.98 39.89 12.15
CA ASP A 303 -17.86 39.31 13.18
C ASP A 303 -17.55 39.89 14.57
N VAL A 304 -16.27 40.11 14.88
CA VAL A 304 -15.84 40.71 16.14
C VAL A 304 -16.24 42.18 16.22
N LEU A 305 -16.07 42.95 15.13
CA LEU A 305 -16.50 44.35 15.08
C LEU A 305 -18.02 44.49 15.18
N GLU A 306 -18.79 43.61 14.54
CA GLU A 306 -20.24 43.55 14.68
C GLU A 306 -20.65 43.26 16.12
N LYS A 307 -19.97 42.33 16.80
CA LYS A 307 -20.18 42.06 18.23
C LYS A 307 -19.94 43.33 19.06
N PHE A 308 -18.86 44.07 18.84
CA PHE A 308 -18.63 45.32 19.57
C PHE A 308 -19.71 46.37 19.28
N LYS A 309 -20.11 46.55 18.02
CA LYS A 309 -21.17 47.50 17.64
C LYS A 309 -22.52 47.16 18.26
N SER A 310 -22.86 45.87 18.33
CA SER A 310 -24.13 45.41 18.92
C SER A 310 -24.26 45.70 20.42
N MET A 311 -23.15 46.00 21.09
CA MET A 311 -23.13 46.25 22.54
C MET A 311 -23.34 47.73 22.91
N GLY A 312 -23.29 48.66 21.95
CA GLY A 312 -23.55 50.08 22.19
C GLY A 312 -22.61 50.71 23.23
N GLU A 313 -23.18 51.42 24.20
CA GLU A 313 -22.44 52.09 25.29
C GLU A 313 -22.21 51.20 26.52
N ASN A 314 -22.55 49.91 26.45
CA ASN A 314 -22.37 49.01 27.59
C ASN A 314 -20.89 48.67 27.84
N ASP A 315 -20.56 48.31 29.08
CA ASP A 315 -19.24 47.78 29.43
C ASP A 315 -18.94 46.50 28.64
N ILE A 316 -17.74 46.47 28.03
CA ILE A 316 -17.26 45.38 27.20
C ILE A 316 -16.21 44.61 27.99
N GLU A 317 -16.44 43.30 28.18
CA GLU A 317 -15.45 42.35 28.67
C GLU A 317 -14.83 41.59 27.50
N ILE A 318 -13.50 41.63 27.37
CA ILE A 318 -12.77 40.73 26.48
C ILE A 318 -11.75 39.90 27.24
N LYS A 319 -11.54 38.67 26.78
CA LYS A 319 -10.38 37.87 27.19
C LYS A 319 -9.37 37.83 26.06
N VAL A 320 -8.13 38.17 26.39
CA VAL A 320 -7.03 38.22 25.44
C VAL A 320 -5.86 37.36 25.87
N ILE A 321 -5.12 36.83 24.90
CA ILE A 321 -3.85 36.15 25.10
C ILE A 321 -2.76 36.83 24.28
N SER A 322 -1.52 36.74 24.76
CA SER A 322 -0.35 37.30 24.08
C SER A 322 0.58 36.15 23.72
N CYS A 323 1.11 36.17 22.49
CA CYS A 323 2.15 35.24 22.11
C CYS A 323 3.42 35.57 22.91
N GLN A 324 4.04 34.57 23.53
CA GLN A 324 5.32 34.72 24.18
C GLN A 324 6.42 34.48 23.15
N ASP A 325 7.24 35.49 22.90
CA ASP A 325 8.39 35.34 22.01
C ASP A 325 9.31 34.21 22.48
N MET A 326 9.63 33.30 21.55
CA MET A 326 10.65 32.25 21.76
C MET A 326 12.04 32.83 22.10
N MET A 327 12.28 34.11 21.82
CA MET A 327 13.58 34.74 22.05
C MET A 327 13.89 35.07 23.52
N ALA A 328 12.91 35.07 24.42
CA ALA A 328 13.15 35.38 25.85
C ALA A 328 13.42 34.15 26.74
N SER A 329 13.36 32.93 26.19
CA SER A 329 13.52 31.69 26.96
C SER A 329 14.40 30.68 26.21
N LEU A 330 15.65 31.04 25.95
CA LEU A 330 16.68 30.03 25.66
C LEU A 330 17.24 29.43 26.96
N ASN A 331 16.38 28.95 27.86
CA ASN A 331 16.80 27.95 28.82
C ASN A 331 16.93 26.64 28.03
N LYS A 332 18.18 26.31 27.67
CA LYS A 332 18.55 25.06 27.02
C LYS A 332 18.21 23.88 27.93
N SER A 333 16.96 23.44 27.93
CA SER A 333 16.59 22.12 28.45
C SER A 333 16.79 21.13 27.30
N ALA A 334 17.89 20.40 27.33
CA ALA A 334 18.16 19.32 26.41
C ALA A 334 17.10 18.23 26.60
N THR A 335 16.06 18.23 25.75
CA THR A 335 15.21 17.05 25.60
C THR A 335 15.92 16.11 24.66
N TYR A 336 16.50 15.06 25.24
CA TYR A 336 17.20 14.00 24.53
C TYR A 336 16.18 13.24 23.66
N SER A 337 16.08 13.62 22.39
CA SER A 337 15.36 12.83 21.38
C SER A 337 16.32 11.75 20.87
N VAL A 338 16.18 10.55 21.42
CA VAL A 338 16.83 9.35 20.87
C VAL A 338 16.22 9.09 19.50
N GLY A 339 17.04 9.26 18.46
CA GLY A 339 16.78 8.68 17.14
C GLY A 339 16.19 9.63 16.10
N MET A 340 17.01 10.57 15.59
CA MET A 340 16.91 11.00 14.20
C MET A 340 18.29 11.03 13.56
N GLN A 341 18.41 10.33 12.43
CA GLN A 341 19.60 10.26 11.60
C GLN A 341 19.91 11.66 11.03
N LYS A 342 21.15 12.11 11.20
CA LYS A 342 21.63 13.37 10.64
C LYS A 342 21.73 13.24 9.11
N THR A 343 20.87 13.92 8.38
CA THR A 343 21.17 14.35 7.01
C THR A 343 21.91 15.68 7.13
N TYR A 344 23.21 15.69 6.83
CA TYR A 344 23.99 16.91 6.77
C TYR A 344 23.55 17.72 5.54
N SER A 345 22.93 18.87 5.79
CA SER A 345 22.77 19.96 4.83
C SER A 345 24.11 20.71 4.74
N LEU A 346 24.86 20.52 3.65
CA LEU A 346 26.06 21.30 3.33
C LEU A 346 25.66 22.54 2.53
N ILE A 347 25.27 23.61 3.23
CA ILE A 347 25.22 24.96 2.67
C ILE A 347 25.75 25.92 3.74
N CYS A 348 26.55 26.89 3.29
CA CYS A 348 27.27 27.94 4.03
C CYS A 348 28.72 27.61 4.39
N LEU A 349 29.62 27.70 3.42
CA LEU A 349 30.81 28.56 3.50
C LEU A 349 31.19 28.98 2.07
N ALA A 350 30.83 30.21 1.72
CA ALA A 350 31.36 30.92 0.58
C ALA A 350 32.27 32.05 1.10
N MET A 351 33.30 32.35 0.29
CA MET A 351 34.27 33.45 0.36
C MET A 351 35.46 33.21 1.32
N GLU A 352 36.64 32.93 0.77
CA GLU A 352 37.62 33.94 0.31
C GLU A 352 38.76 33.29 -0.52
N GLU A 353 39.35 34.08 -1.41
CA GLU A 353 40.33 33.74 -2.43
C GLU A 353 41.74 33.54 -1.85
N ASP A 354 42.54 32.61 -2.41
CA ASP A 354 43.81 33.01 -3.06
C ASP A 354 44.54 31.90 -3.85
N LYS A 355 45.41 32.39 -4.73
CA LYS A 355 46.09 31.87 -5.92
C LYS A 355 47.05 30.64 -5.83
N ILE A 356 47.06 29.90 -6.96
CA ILE A 356 48.21 29.39 -7.77
C ILE A 356 48.72 27.93 -7.62
N ASN A 357 48.59 27.21 -8.76
CA ASN A 357 49.49 26.23 -9.44
C ASN A 357 49.36 24.69 -9.33
N LYS A 358 49.34 24.11 -10.56
CA LYS A 358 49.80 22.79 -11.05
C LYS A 358 48.82 21.60 -11.08
N THR A 359 48.25 21.43 -12.28
CA THR A 359 48.21 20.19 -13.10
C THR A 359 48.43 18.85 -12.39
N LYS A 360 47.38 17.99 -12.40
CA LYS A 360 47.47 16.56 -12.75
C LYS A 360 46.09 15.91 -12.93
N LYS A 361 46.03 15.05 -13.95
CA LYS A 361 44.88 14.28 -14.46
C LYS A 361 44.21 13.43 -13.37
N ALA A 362 42.87 13.49 -13.28
CA ALA A 362 42.05 12.57 -12.52
C ALA A 362 41.69 11.34 -13.38
N THR A 363 41.93 10.14 -12.85
CA THR A 363 41.39 8.87 -13.36
C THR A 363 40.33 8.38 -12.39
N SER A 364 39.16 8.02 -12.90
CA SER A 364 38.04 7.49 -12.13
C SER A 364 38.35 6.09 -11.61
N LYS A 365 38.25 5.88 -10.29
CA LYS A 365 38.19 4.54 -9.70
C LYS A 365 36.97 4.41 -8.79
N LEU A 366 36.21 3.35 -9.06
CA LEU A 366 35.11 2.79 -8.28
C LEU A 366 35.55 2.47 -6.83
N PRO A 367 34.69 2.63 -5.82
CA PRO A 367 34.98 2.09 -4.50
C PRO A 367 34.51 0.63 -4.38
N PHE A 368 35.51 -0.19 -4.12
CA PHE A 368 35.50 -1.55 -3.63
C PHE A 368 34.73 -1.66 -2.29
N LEU A 369 33.89 -2.68 -2.14
CA LEU A 369 33.28 -3.06 -0.86
C LEU A 369 34.19 -4.08 -0.17
N SER A 370 34.68 -3.76 1.03
CA SER A 370 35.19 -4.73 1.99
C SER A 370 34.60 -4.43 3.37
N TRP A 371 33.79 -5.36 3.89
CA TRP A 371 33.24 -5.27 5.25
C TRP A 371 34.03 -6.21 6.17
N GLY A 372 34.78 -5.61 7.10
CA GLY A 372 35.44 -6.30 8.19
C GLY A 372 34.47 -6.56 9.34
N THR A 373 34.45 -7.80 9.80
CA THR A 373 33.81 -8.30 11.02
C THR A 373 34.44 -7.71 12.27
N LYS A 374 33.64 -7.16 13.21
CA LYS A 374 33.92 -7.21 14.66
C LYS A 374 32.63 -7.14 15.49
N ASN A 375 32.44 -8.20 16.28
CA ASN A 375 31.50 -8.31 17.39
C ASN A 375 31.74 -7.25 18.46
N ARG A 376 30.67 -6.71 19.06
CA ARG A 376 30.67 -6.38 20.49
C ARG A 376 29.25 -6.37 21.06
N GLN A 377 29.02 -7.29 22.00
CA GLN A 377 27.87 -7.33 22.91
C GLN A 377 27.86 -6.11 23.84
N LYS A 378 26.67 -5.63 24.25
CA LYS A 378 26.40 -5.12 25.61
C LYS A 378 24.89 -4.93 25.89
N ALA A 379 24.45 -5.69 26.90
CA ALA A 379 23.44 -5.46 27.95
C ALA A 379 22.18 -4.62 27.65
N ALA A 380 21.02 -5.29 27.73
CA ALA A 380 19.72 -4.68 27.99
C ALA A 380 19.42 -4.72 29.50
N SER A 381 19.05 -3.56 30.05
CA SER A 381 18.58 -3.41 31.43
C SER A 381 17.07 -3.68 31.48
N THR A 382 16.67 -4.66 32.28
CA THR A 382 15.29 -4.99 32.62
C THR A 382 14.89 -4.25 33.90
N LEU A 383 13.86 -3.41 33.83
CA LEU A 383 13.10 -2.95 34.99
C LEU A 383 11.63 -3.31 34.77
N CYS A 384 11.19 -4.33 35.51
CA CYS A 384 9.78 -4.69 35.75
C CYS A 384 9.16 -3.66 36.72
N LEU A 385 7.85 -3.36 36.67
CA LEU A 385 6.72 -4.01 37.41
C LEU A 385 5.48 -3.05 37.31
N PRO A 386 4.25 -3.37 37.78
CA PRO A 386 3.53 -4.66 37.86
C PRO A 386 1.99 -4.61 37.52
N TYR A 387 1.41 -5.82 37.41
CA TYR A 387 0.08 -6.34 37.83
C TYR A 387 -1.26 -6.02 37.10
N ASP A 388 -1.74 -7.05 36.40
CA ASP A 388 -3.00 -7.84 36.57
C ASP A 388 -4.30 -7.20 37.11
N VAL A 389 -5.40 -7.45 36.37
CA VAL A 389 -6.70 -7.89 36.92
C VAL A 389 -7.30 -8.96 36.00
N ALA A 390 -7.64 -10.10 36.61
CA ALA A 390 -8.33 -11.24 36.03
C ALA A 390 -9.85 -11.01 35.89
N GLY A 391 -10.47 -11.69 34.90
CA GLY A 391 -11.93 -11.83 34.80
C GLY A 391 -12.30 -12.97 33.85
N SER A 392 -12.93 -14.01 34.40
CA SER A 392 -13.16 -15.33 33.80
C SER A 392 -14.30 -15.41 32.77
N SER A 393 -14.15 -16.41 31.89
CA SER A 393 -15.08 -17.12 31.00
C SER A 393 -16.61 -17.00 31.16
N GLN A 394 -17.31 -17.00 30.01
CA GLN A 394 -18.46 -17.88 29.76
C GLN A 394 -18.52 -18.37 28.30
N THR A 395 -19.01 -19.59 28.15
CA THR A 395 -19.13 -20.47 26.96
C THR A 395 -20.44 -20.25 26.17
N LYS A 396 -20.52 -20.86 24.97
CA LYS A 396 -21.67 -21.08 24.03
C LYS A 396 -21.62 -20.17 22.79
N LYS A 397 -21.83 -20.59 21.54
CA LYS A 397 -22.36 -21.82 20.90
C LYS A 397 -21.89 -21.81 19.43
N LYS A 398 -21.58 -22.98 18.85
CA LYS A 398 -21.51 -23.22 17.39
C LYS A 398 -22.90 -23.01 16.76
N PRO A 399 -23.01 -22.45 15.54
CA PRO A 399 -24.11 -22.77 14.65
C PRO A 399 -23.70 -23.84 13.63
N ASP A 400 -24.60 -24.79 13.45
CA ASP A 400 -24.51 -25.94 12.56
C ASP A 400 -24.47 -25.58 11.07
N SER A 401 -23.69 -26.38 10.37
CA SER A 401 -23.65 -26.57 8.93
C SER A 401 -24.95 -27.20 8.42
N ARG A 402 -25.66 -26.49 7.53
CA ARG A 402 -26.55 -27.10 6.52
C ARG A 402 -26.60 -26.22 5.27
N LEU A 403 -25.74 -26.50 4.30
CA LEU A 403 -26.02 -26.21 2.90
C LEU A 403 -25.85 -27.50 2.11
N THR A 404 -26.98 -27.94 1.62
CA THR A 404 -27.27 -29.16 0.88
C THR A 404 -26.47 -29.21 -0.42
N VAL A 405 -25.85 -30.35 -0.67
CA VAL A 405 -25.21 -30.73 -1.92
C VAL A 405 -26.26 -30.75 -3.04
N GLN A 406 -26.09 -29.90 -4.05
CA GLN A 406 -26.68 -30.09 -5.37
C GLN A 406 -25.55 -30.03 -6.40
N ASN A 407 -25.54 -31.03 -7.28
CA ASN A 407 -24.54 -31.29 -8.32
C ASN A 407 -24.08 -30.02 -9.08
N ILE A 408 -22.79 -29.72 -8.98
CA ILE A 408 -22.08 -28.75 -9.82
C ILE A 408 -20.83 -29.45 -10.37
N GLU A 409 -21.00 -30.29 -11.40
CA GLU A 409 -19.86 -30.91 -12.08
C GLU A 409 -19.30 -30.05 -13.23
N ASN A 410 -19.90 -28.89 -13.55
CA ASN A 410 -19.54 -28.10 -14.74
C ASN A 410 -19.15 -26.63 -14.51
N SER A 411 -18.95 -26.14 -13.28
CA SER A 411 -18.73 -24.68 -13.05
C SER A 411 -17.40 -24.24 -12.43
N LEU A 412 -16.39 -25.11 -12.34
CA LEU A 412 -15.07 -24.68 -11.87
C LEU A 412 -14.06 -24.69 -13.03
N TYR A 413 -13.97 -23.54 -13.72
CA TYR A 413 -13.09 -23.17 -14.85
C TYR A 413 -13.32 -23.86 -16.19
#